data_AF-A0A920TWJ2-F1
#
_entry.id   AF-A0A920TWJ2-F1
#
_cell.length_a   1.000
_cell.length_b   1.000
_cell.length_c   1.000
_cell.angle_alpha   90.00
_cell.angle_beta   90.00
_cell.angle_gamma   90.00
#
_symmetry.space_group_name_H-M   'P 1'
#
loop_
_entity.id
_entity.type
_entity.pdbx_description
1 polymer ?
#
loop_
_entity_poly.entity_id
_entity_poly.type
_entity_poly.pdbx_seq_one_letter_code
_entity_poly.pdbx_strand_id
1 'polypeptide(L)' 'MGLDEFDPEIAQSIKDETDRENNTLEMIASENFVSREVQEAQGSVMTNKYAEGFSW' A
#
# COMPACT_ATOMS: atom_id res chain seq x y z
N MET A 1 4.80 -17.43 -2.83
CA MET A 1 3.38 -17.30 -3.16
C MET A 1 3.05 -15.82 -3.16
N GLY A 2 2.60 -15.27 -4.28
CA GLY A 2 2.15 -13.88 -4.37
C GLY A 2 0.73 -13.71 -3.81
N LEU A 3 0.30 -12.46 -3.62
CA LEU A 3 -1.08 -12.17 -3.20
C LEU A 3 -2.08 -12.66 -4.25
N ASP A 4 -1.72 -12.60 -5.52
CA ASP A 4 -2.50 -13.10 -6.66
C ASP A 4 -2.69 -14.62 -6.66
N GLU A 5 -1.69 -15.38 -6.18
CA GLU A 5 -1.83 -16.83 -6.00
C GLU A 5 -2.64 -17.18 -4.75
N PHE A 6 -2.45 -16.42 -3.65
CA PHE A 6 -3.07 -16.68 -2.35
C PHE A 6 -4.53 -16.23 -2.30
N ASP A 7 -4.79 -15.03 -2.80
CA ASP A 7 -6.09 -14.36 -2.83
C ASP A 7 -6.25 -13.54 -4.13
N PRO A 8 -6.65 -14.19 -5.24
CA PRO A 8 -6.80 -13.52 -6.54
C PRO A 8 -7.90 -12.45 -6.55
N GLU A 9 -8.90 -12.54 -5.68
CA GLU A 9 -10.01 -11.57 -5.62
C GLU A 9 -9.54 -10.23 -5.06
N ILE A 10 -8.78 -10.26 -3.96
CA ILE A 10 -8.18 -9.04 -3.40
C ILE A 10 -7.11 -8.49 -4.34
N ALA A 11 -6.28 -9.35 -4.94
CA ALA A 11 -5.28 -8.91 -5.89
C ALA A 11 -5.90 -8.20 -7.11
N GLN A 12 -7.06 -8.67 -7.59
CA GLN A 12 -7.79 -8.01 -8.67
C GLN A 12 -8.35 -6.66 -8.23
N SER A 13 -8.94 -6.59 -7.03
CA SER A 13 -9.50 -5.33 -6.50
C SER A 13 -8.43 -4.24 -6.36
N ILE A 14 -7.22 -4.58 -5.93
CA ILE A 14 -6.09 -3.64 -5.84
C ILE A 14 -5.67 -3.13 -7.24
N LYS A 15 -5.65 -4.01 -8.24
CA LYS A 15 -5.32 -3.64 -9.62
C LYS A 15 -6.37 -2.68 -10.19
N ASP A 16 -7.65 -2.98 -9.99
CA ASP A 16 -8.75 -2.15 -10.49
C ASP A 16 -8.70 -0.74 -9.86
N GLU A 17 -8.35 -0.62 -8.58
CA GLU A 17 -8.18 0.68 -7.92
C GLU A 17 -6.93 1.43 -8.43
N THR A 18 -5.82 0.72 -8.64
CA THR A 18 -4.62 1.31 -9.24
C THR A 18 -4.91 1.89 -10.62
N ASP A 19 -5.70 1.17 -11.43
CA ASP A 19 -6.13 1.65 -12.74
C ASP A 19 -7.08 2.84 -12.61
N ARG A 20 -7.99 2.85 -11.64
CA ARG A 20 -8.86 4.01 -11.36
C ARG A 20 -8.03 5.25 -11.05
N GLU A 21 -7.09 5.15 -10.12
CA GLU A 21 -6.22 6.27 -9.72
C GLU A 21 -5.42 6.82 -10.90
N ASN A 22 -4.81 5.95 -11.72
CA ASN A 22 -4.02 6.37 -12.88
C ASN A 22 -4.84 7.06 -13.97
N ASN A 23 -6.13 6.74 -14.08
CA ASN A 23 -7.01 7.24 -15.14
C ASN A 23 -7.98 8.33 -14.65
N THR A 24 -7.89 8.74 -13.38
CA THR A 24 -8.74 9.78 -12.79
C THR A 24 -7.90 11.01 -12.44
N LEU A 25 -8.41 12.20 -12.77
CA LEU A 25 -7.82 13.44 -12.25
C LEU A 25 -8.23 13.61 -10.79
N GLU A 26 -7.31 13.38 -9.87
CA GLU A 26 -7.56 13.58 -8.44
C GLU A 26 -7.58 15.07 -8.10
N MET A 27 -8.68 15.53 -7.51
CA MET A 27 -8.94 16.95 -7.21
C MET A 27 -9.28 17.18 -5.73
N ILE A 28 -9.26 16.14 -4.91
CA ILE A 28 -9.47 16.25 -3.47
C ILE A 28 -8.17 16.77 -2.84
N ALA A 29 -8.22 17.98 -2.29
CA ALA A 29 -7.04 18.69 -1.79
C ALA A 29 -6.26 17.97 -0.67
N SER A 30 -6.90 17.06 0.05
CA SER A 30 -6.28 16.26 1.12
C SER A 30 -5.64 14.96 0.63
N GLU A 31 -5.88 14.56 -0.62
CA GLU A 31 -5.35 13.32 -1.18
C GLU A 31 -4.04 13.55 -1.94
N ASN A 32 -3.21 12.51 -1.98
CA ASN A 32 -1.91 12.57 -2.63
C ASN A 32 -1.40 11.16 -2.97
N PHE A 33 -0.44 11.08 -3.88
CA PHE A 33 0.25 9.84 -4.24
C PHE A 33 1.56 9.73 -3.47
N VAL A 34 1.74 8.63 -2.76
CA VAL A 34 2.95 8.37 -1.99
C VAL A 34 4.06 7.80 -2.88
N SER A 35 5.33 8.05 -2.55
CA SER A 35 6.46 7.49 -3.30
C SER A 35 6.56 5.97 -3.13
N ARG A 36 7.18 5.31 -4.11
CA ARG A 36 7.37 3.86 -4.11
C ARG A 36 8.16 3.38 -2.89
N GLU A 37 9.18 4.13 -2.49
CA GLU A 37 10.05 3.79 -1.36
C GLU A 37 9.26 3.74 -0.04
N VAL A 38 8.25 4.60 0.12
CA VAL A 38 7.36 4.59 1.30
C VAL A 38 6.44 3.37 1.27
N GLN A 39 5.89 2.99 0.12
CA GLN A 39 5.07 1.77 -0.02
C GLN A 39 5.90 0.51 0.30
N GLU A 40 7.14 0.45 -0.17
CA GLU A 40 8.08 -0.65 0.12
C GLU A 40 8.37 -0.74 1.63
N ALA A 41 8.59 0.41 2.29
CA ALA A 41 8.79 0.44 3.74
C ALA A 41 7.54 -0.04 4.51
N GLN A 42 6.34 0.31 4.07
CA GLN A 42 5.08 -0.12 4.69
C GLN A 42 4.91 -1.65 4.64
N GLY A 43 5.29 -2.29 3.53
CA GLY A 43 5.24 -3.75 3.36
C GLY A 43 6.38 -4.52 4.03
N SER A 44 7.24 -3.85 4.81
CA SER A 44 8.45 -4.45 5.36
C SER A 44 8.21 -5.30 6.63
N VAL A 45 9.26 -5.99 7.07
CA VAL A 45 9.29 -6.79 8.30
C VAL A 45 8.96 -5.99 9.57
N MET A 46 9.01 -4.66 9.51
CA MET A 46 8.70 -3.78 10.64
C MET A 46 7.27 -3.96 11.14
N THR A 47 6.34 -4.40 10.29
CA THR A 47 4.95 -4.70 10.66
C THR A 47 4.82 -5.83 11.70
N ASN A 48 5.82 -6.72 11.78
CA ASN A 48 5.87 -7.79 12.77
C ASN A 48 6.42 -7.31 14.13
N LYS A 49 7.03 -6.12 14.16
CA LYS A 49 7.79 -5.67 15.31
C LYS A 49 6.88 -4.99 16.32
N TYR A 50 6.81 -5.58 17.50
CA TYR A 50 6.27 -4.93 18.69
C TYR A 50 7.40 -4.19 19.44
N ALA A 51 7.16 -2.91 19.78
CA ALA A 51 8.13 -2.02 20.42
C ALA A 51 7.45 -1.22 21.55
N GLU A 52 7.65 -1.64 22.80
CA GLU A 52 6.99 -1.06 23.99
C GLU A 52 7.74 0.14 24.60
N GLY A 53 9.04 0.26 24.33
CA GLY A 53 9.90 1.30 24.91
C GLY A 53 10.09 2.51 24.00
N PHE A 54 10.61 3.59 24.56
CA PHE A 54 11.08 4.73 23.78
C PHE A 54 12.47 4.48 23.22
N SER A 55 12.78 5.14 22.10
CA SER A 55 14.12 5.19 21.50
C SER A 55 15.04 6.11 22.32
N TRP A 56 15.44 5.65 23.50
CA TRP A 56 16.63 6.15 24.21
C TRP A 56 17.88 5.36 23.80
#